data_AF-A0A0H3GY87-F1
#
_entry.id   AF-A0A0H3GY87-F1
#
_cell.length_a   1.000
_cell.length_b   1.000
_cell.length_c   1.000
_cell.angle_alpha   90.00
_cell.angle_beta   90.00
_cell.angle_gamma   90.00
#
_symmetry.space_group_name_H-M   'P 1'
#
loop_
_entity.id
_entity.type
_entity.pdbx_description
1 polymer ?
#
loop_
_entity_poly.entity_id
_entity_poly.type
_entity_poly.pdbx_seq_one_letter_code
_entity_poly.pdbx_strand_id
1 'polypeptide(L)'
;MKLIGKDNGHMSDLKFLYSAVDELSNKDEITVTDFLALSAFVTSEKLDLESYQSGLEEGGQELSKDASAYLDLLQRIAADLSYPTSGLENAIHSAQSTASWAFYQWGLDKE
;
A
#
# COMPACT_ATOMS: atom_id res chain seq x y z
N MET A 1 1.05 13.07 -15.68
CA MET A 1 0.36 11.91 -15.07
C MET A 1 0.57 10.70 -15.97
N LYS A 2 1.26 9.66 -15.50
CA LYS A 2 1.18 8.35 -16.18
C LYS A 2 -0.25 7.86 -15.94
N LEU A 3 -1.01 7.68 -17.02
CA LEU A 3 -2.29 6.99 -16.97
C LEU A 3 -1.98 5.54 -16.60
N ILE A 4 -2.08 5.21 -15.31
CA ILE A 4 -2.02 3.84 -14.78
C ILE A 4 -3.35 3.18 -15.15
N GLY A 5 -3.52 2.94 -16.44
CA GLY A 5 -4.78 2.56 -17.08
C GLY A 5 -4.52 1.52 -18.16
N LYS A 6 -4.19 0.31 -17.74
CA LYS A 6 -4.46 -0.97 -18.42
C LYS A 6 -3.85 -2.09 -17.59
N ASP A 7 -4.68 -2.63 -16.70
CA ASP A 7 -4.63 -3.95 -16.06
C ASP A 7 -3.41 -4.39 -15.23
N ASN A 8 -2.21 -3.80 -15.38
CA ASN A 8 -1.01 -4.28 -14.68
C ASN A 8 -0.30 -3.23 -13.81
N GLY A 9 -0.66 -1.96 -13.94
CA GLY A 9 0.03 -0.87 -13.22
C GLY A 9 -0.12 -0.98 -11.71
N HIS A 10 -1.36 -1.07 -11.22
CA HIS A 10 -1.62 -1.25 -9.79
C HIS A 10 -1.19 -2.61 -9.25
N MET A 11 -1.15 -3.65 -10.09
CA MET A 11 -0.51 -4.92 -9.71
C MET A 11 0.98 -4.71 -9.45
N SER A 12 1.67 -3.91 -10.26
CA SER A 12 3.07 -3.57 -10.01
C SER A 12 3.25 -2.73 -8.75
N ASP A 13 2.32 -1.80 -8.47
CA ASP A 13 2.34 -0.98 -7.25
C ASP A 13 2.10 -1.84 -6.00
N LEU A 14 1.19 -2.83 -6.06
CA LEU A 14 1.03 -3.80 -4.98
C LEU A 14 2.26 -4.69 -4.82
N LYS A 15 2.82 -5.25 -5.90
CA LYS A 15 4.04 -6.06 -5.82
C LYS A 15 5.20 -5.28 -5.21
N PHE A 16 5.31 -3.99 -5.55
CA PHE A 16 6.28 -3.09 -4.96
C PHE A 16 6.01 -2.87 -3.47
N LEU A 17 4.77 -2.54 -3.10
CA LEU A 17 4.40 -2.34 -1.70
C LEU A 17 4.64 -3.60 -0.86
N TYR A 18 4.22 -4.77 -1.35
CA TYR A 18 4.49 -6.06 -0.72
C TYR A 18 6.00 -6.26 -0.55
N SER A 19 6.79 -6.13 -1.62
CA SER A 19 8.25 -6.31 -1.56
C SER A 19 8.92 -5.34 -0.60
N ALA A 20 8.52 -4.07 -0.60
CA ALA A 20 9.08 -3.04 0.26
C ALA A 20 8.82 -3.34 1.75
N VAL A 21 7.58 -3.73 2.07
CA VAL A 21 7.21 -4.05 3.46
C VAL A 21 7.84 -5.38 3.90
N ASP A 22 7.90 -6.38 3.01
CA ASP A 22 8.52 -7.67 3.29
C ASP A 22 10.04 -7.54 3.47
N GLU A 23 10.72 -6.77 2.64
CA GLU A 23 12.16 -6.49 2.80
C GLU A 23 12.43 -5.82 4.16
N LEU A 24 11.65 -4.80 4.53
CA LEU A 24 11.79 -4.14 5.82
C LEU A 24 11.51 -5.09 6.99
N SER A 25 10.49 -5.93 6.89
CA SER A 25 10.14 -6.91 7.92
C SER A 25 11.20 -7.99 8.12
N ASN A 26 12.05 -8.24 7.12
CA ASN A 26 13.12 -9.23 7.17
C ASN A 26 14.50 -8.62 7.49
N LYS A 27 14.60 -7.29 7.71
CA LYS A 27 15.84 -6.66 8.16
C LYS A 27 16.12 -7.02 9.62
N ASP A 28 17.41 -7.18 9.96
CA ASP A 28 17.86 -7.41 11.33
C ASP A 28 17.52 -6.23 12.26
N GLU A 29 17.55 -5.00 11.73
CA GLU A 29 17.19 -3.77 12.43
C GLU A 29 16.41 -2.85 11.49
N ILE A 30 15.21 -2.42 11.92
CA ILE A 30 14.39 -1.44 11.20
C ILE A 30 14.73 -0.06 11.72
N THR A 31 15.30 0.79 10.87
CA THR A 31 15.62 2.16 11.29
C THR A 31 14.38 3.06 11.27
N VAL A 32 14.43 4.15 12.04
CA VAL A 32 13.41 5.22 11.96
C VAL A 32 13.28 5.74 10.53
N THR A 33 14.39 5.82 9.79
CA THR A 33 14.40 6.27 8.39
C THR A 33 13.62 5.31 7.48
N ASP A 34 13.83 4.00 7.64
CA ASP A 34 13.08 2.98 6.88
C ASP A 34 11.58 3.11 7.12
N PHE A 35 11.19 3.21 8.39
CA PHE A 35 9.80 3.37 8.80
C PHE A 35 9.17 4.66 8.23
N LEU A 36 9.88 5.78 8.32
CA LEU A 36 9.40 7.06 7.79
C LEU A 36 9.32 7.04 6.25
N ALA A 37 10.26 6.38 5.57
CA ALA A 37 10.23 6.24 4.11
C ALA A 37 9.01 5.43 3.66
N LEU A 38 8.74 4.30 4.31
CA LEU A 38 7.55 3.50 4.01
C LEU A 38 6.27 4.28 4.33
N SER A 39 6.20 4.92 5.50
CA SER A 39 5.04 5.71 5.91
C SER A 39 4.76 6.86 4.94
N ALA A 40 5.81 7.55 4.47
CA ALA A 40 5.69 8.62 3.48
C ALA A 40 5.23 8.08 2.12
N PHE A 41 5.78 6.96 1.67
CA PHE A 41 5.36 6.31 0.43
C PHE A 41 3.87 5.94 0.47
N VAL A 42 3.44 5.19 1.49
CA VAL A 42 2.05 4.75 1.66
C VAL A 42 1.11 5.96 1.77
N THR A 43 1.51 6.99 2.52
CA THR A 43 0.69 8.21 2.67
C THR A 43 0.56 8.97 1.35
N SER A 44 1.66 9.12 0.59
CA SER A 44 1.65 9.81 -0.70
C SER A 44 0.75 9.07 -1.70
N GLU A 45 0.96 7.77 -1.86
CA GLU A 45 0.19 6.94 -2.80
C GLU A 45 -1.30 6.94 -2.46
N LYS A 46 -1.63 6.83 -1.16
CA LYS A 46 -3.01 6.92 -0.68
C LYS A 46 -3.65 8.26 -1.04
N LEU A 47 -2.97 9.38 -0.76
CA LEU A 47 -3.50 10.72 -1.04
C LEU A 47 -3.69 10.97 -2.54
N ASP A 48 -2.77 10.48 -3.37
CA ASP A 48 -2.89 10.57 -4.83
C ASP A 48 -4.12 9.80 -5.33
N LEU A 49 -4.36 8.60 -4.79
CA LEU A 49 -5.50 7.77 -5.18
C LEU A 49 -6.84 8.28 -4.63
N GLU A 50 -6.87 8.82 -3.41
CA GLU A 50 -8.04 9.52 -2.84
C GLU A 50 -8.40 10.78 -3.63
N SER A 51 -7.39 11.53 -4.08
CA SER A 51 -7.58 12.70 -4.94
C SER A 51 -8.12 12.29 -6.31
N TYR A 52 -7.60 11.19 -6.88
CA TYR A 52 -8.10 10.65 -8.14
C TYR A 52 -9.54 10.14 -8.02
N GLN A 53 -9.88 9.44 -6.93
CA GLN A 53 -11.25 9.03 -6.63
C GLN A 53 -12.19 10.24 -6.58
N SER A 54 -11.82 11.27 -5.82
CA SER A 54 -12.63 12.47 -5.68
C SER A 54 -12.91 13.14 -7.03
N GLY A 55 -11.89 13.22 -7.91
CA GLY A 55 -12.06 13.75 -9.26
C GLY A 55 -12.94 12.89 -10.18
N LEU A 56 -12.96 11.57 -9.99
CA LEU A 56 -13.87 10.67 -10.71
C LEU A 56 -15.32 10.82 -10.22
N GLU A 57 -15.52 10.92 -8.90
CA GLU A 57 -16.83 11.08 -8.28
C GLU A 57 -17.51 12.38 -8.72
N GLU A 58 -16.74 13.48 -8.86
CA GLU A 58 -17.22 14.73 -9.46
C GLU A 58 -17.71 14.55 -10.91
N GLY A 59 -17.12 13.61 -11.64
CA GLY A 59 -17.53 13.21 -13.00
C GLY A 59 -18.62 12.14 -13.05
N GLY A 60 -19.13 11.66 -11.91
CA GLY A 60 -20.09 10.56 -11.83
C GLY A 60 -19.50 9.19 -12.19
N GLN A 61 -18.18 9.04 -12.05
CA GLN A 61 -17.44 7.80 -12.26
C GLN A 61 -16.95 7.25 -10.92
N GLU A 62 -16.68 5.95 -10.88
CA GLU A 62 -16.10 5.27 -9.72
C GLU A 62 -14.70 4.78 -10.06
N LEU A 63 -13.85 4.60 -9.04
CA LEU A 63 -12.60 3.88 -9.18
C LEU A 63 -12.86 2.46 -9.73
N SER A 64 -11.91 1.93 -10.49
CA SER A 64 -11.93 0.52 -10.85
C SER A 64 -11.89 -0.34 -9.58
N LYS A 65 -12.43 -1.56 -9.65
CA LYS A 65 -12.43 -2.47 -8.50
C LYS A 65 -11.04 -2.69 -7.91
N ASP A 66 -10.02 -2.81 -8.78
CA ASP A 66 -8.64 -3.01 -8.37
C ASP A 66 -8.06 -1.77 -7.70
N ALA A 67 -8.36 -0.57 -8.22
CA ALA A 67 -7.91 0.68 -7.61
C ALA A 67 -8.61 0.93 -6.26
N SER A 68 -9.91 0.65 -6.15
CA SER A 68 -10.63 0.70 -4.87
C SER A 68 -10.07 -0.29 -3.85
N ALA A 69 -9.73 -1.50 -4.27
CA ALA A 69 -9.13 -2.51 -3.40
C ALA A 69 -7.70 -2.12 -2.97
N TYR A 70 -6.93 -1.51 -3.87
CA TYR A 70 -5.60 -0.96 -3.56
C TYR A 70 -5.69 0.22 -2.60
N LEU A 71 -6.69 1.10 -2.76
CA LEU A 71 -6.94 2.19 -1.82
C LEU A 71 -7.28 1.67 -0.41
N ASP A 72 -8.17 0.68 -0.30
CA ASP A 72 -8.49 0.03 0.99
C ASP A 72 -7.24 -0.57 1.64
N LEU A 73 -6.37 -1.20 0.83
CA LEU A 73 -5.10 -1.71 1.33
C LEU A 73 -4.17 -0.61 1.86
N LEU A 74 -4.00 0.48 1.11
CA LEU A 74 -3.18 1.62 1.51
C LEU A 74 -3.72 2.27 2.79
N GLN A 75 -5.04 2.35 2.95
CA GLN A 75 -5.69 2.85 4.16
C GLN A 75 -5.39 1.96 5.37
N ARG A 76 -5.44 0.64 5.22
CA ARG A 76 -5.11 -0.31 6.28
C ARG A 76 -3.64 -0.24 6.67
N ILE A 77 -2.73 -0.24 5.69
CA ILE A 77 -1.29 -0.14 5.97
C ILE A 77 -0.96 1.22 6.60
N ALA A 78 -1.57 2.32 6.14
CA ALA A 78 -1.40 3.61 6.80
C ALA A 78 -1.88 3.59 8.26
N ALA A 79 -2.96 2.87 8.56
CA ALA A 79 -3.42 2.69 9.93
C ALA A 79 -2.43 1.86 10.77
N ASP A 80 -1.91 0.76 10.24
CA ASP A 80 -0.89 -0.07 10.89
C ASP A 80 0.38 0.74 11.22
N LEU A 81 0.79 1.63 10.31
CA LEU A 81 1.95 2.51 10.48
C LEU A 81 1.67 3.72 11.39
N SER A 82 0.42 4.14 11.57
CA SER A 82 0.09 5.33 12.37
C SER A 82 0.24 5.15 13.88
N TYR A 83 0.22 3.91 14.38
CA TYR A 83 0.30 3.60 15.81
C TYR A 83 1.48 2.68 16.14
N PRO A 84 2.73 3.18 16.16
CA PRO A 84 3.88 2.39 16.60
C PRO A 84 3.95 2.24 18.13
N THR A 85 2.80 2.12 18.81
CA THR A 85 2.71 2.09 20.28
C THR A 85 3.49 0.93 20.90
N SER A 86 3.77 -0.11 20.13
CA SER A 86 4.54 -1.29 20.52
C SER A 86 5.92 -1.37 19.85
N GLY A 87 6.38 -0.31 19.16
CA GLY A 87 7.65 -0.29 18.43
C GLY A 87 7.47 -0.25 16.90
N LEU A 88 8.51 0.17 16.19
CA LEU A 88 8.49 0.29 14.72
C LEU A 88 8.38 -1.08 14.06
N GLU A 89 9.05 -2.07 14.62
CA GLU A 89 9.05 -3.45 14.16
C GLU A 89 7.64 -4.03 14.13
N ASN A 90 6.86 -3.80 15.18
CA ASN A 90 5.47 -4.27 15.25
C ASN A 90 4.55 -3.58 14.23
N ALA A 91 4.77 -2.29 13.96
CA ALA A 91 4.04 -1.57 12.92
C ALA A 91 4.39 -2.12 11.52
N ILE A 92 5.68 -2.37 11.24
CA ILE A 92 6.12 -2.98 9.98
C ILE A 92 5.61 -4.42 9.84
N HIS A 93 5.66 -5.24 10.90
CA HIS A 93 5.11 -6.60 10.87
C HIS A 93 3.59 -6.62 10.64
N SER A 94 2.85 -5.67 11.22
CA SER A 94 1.41 -5.55 11.00
C SER A 94 1.12 -5.18 9.55
N ALA A 95 1.83 -4.16 9.03
CA ALA A 95 1.78 -3.79 7.62
C ALA A 95 2.15 -4.96 6.70
N GLN A 96 3.14 -5.77 7.07
CA GLN A 96 3.60 -6.94 6.31
C GLN A 96 2.53 -8.02 6.26
N SER A 97 1.86 -8.30 7.37
CA SER A 97 0.73 -9.24 7.40
C SER A 97 -0.42 -8.74 6.54
N THR A 98 -0.75 -7.45 6.62
CA THR A 98 -1.80 -6.82 5.80
C THR A 98 -1.45 -6.88 4.30
N ALA A 99 -0.21 -6.54 3.92
CA ALA A 99 0.25 -6.61 2.54
C ALA A 99 0.31 -8.05 2.01
N SER A 100 0.79 -9.00 2.82
CA SER A 100 0.87 -10.42 2.47
C SER A 100 -0.52 -10.99 2.21
N TRP A 101 -1.49 -10.69 3.09
CA TRP A 101 -2.86 -11.11 2.89
C TRP A 101 -3.40 -10.63 1.53
N ALA A 102 -3.20 -9.36 1.18
CA ALA A 102 -3.66 -8.83 -0.10
C ALA A 102 -2.93 -9.48 -1.29
N PHE A 103 -1.61 -9.66 -1.20
CA PHE A 103 -0.79 -10.29 -2.24
C PHE A 103 -1.28 -11.71 -2.60
N TYR A 104 -1.52 -12.55 -1.58
CA TYR A 104 -2.04 -13.91 -1.79
C TYR A 104 -3.51 -13.94 -2.17
N GLN A 105 -4.33 -13.06 -1.58
CA GLN A 105 -5.77 -12.99 -1.89
C GLN A 105 -6.00 -12.59 -3.35
N TRP A 106 -5.12 -11.78 -3.93
CA TRP A 106 -5.18 -11.38 -5.34
C TRP A 106 -4.39 -12.33 -6.26
N GLY A 107 -3.81 -13.42 -5.72
CA GLY A 107 -3.15 -14.46 -6.51
C GLY A 107 -1.87 -14.01 -7.20
N LEU A 108 -1.21 -12.96 -6.68
CA LEU A 108 0.01 -12.41 -7.28
C LEU A 108 1.24 -13.30 -7.06
N ASP A 109 1.13 -14.35 -6.26
CA ASP A 109 2.11 -15.42 -6.08
C ASP A 109 2.18 -16.38 -7.28
N LYS A 110 1.17 -16.36 -8.16
CA LYS A 110 1.02 -17.30 -9.27
C LYS A 110 1.49 -16.76 -10.63
N GLU A 111 1.91 -15.50 -10.68
CA GLU A 111 2.46 -14.85 -11.88
C GLU A 111 3.98 -15.05 -11.99
#